data_AF-A0A940KX63-F1
#
_entry.id   AF-A0A940KX63-F1
#
_cell.length_a   1.000
_cell.length_b   1.000
_cell.length_c   1.000
_cell.angle_alpha   90.00
_cell.angle_beta   90.00
_cell.angle_gamma   90.00
#
_symmetry.space_group_name_H-M   'P 1'
#
loop_
_entity.id
_entity.type
_entity.pdbx_description
1 polymer ?
#
loop_
_entity_poly.entity_id
_entity_poly.type
_entity_poly.pdbx_seq_one_letter_code
_entity_poly.pdbx_strand_id
1 'polypeptide(L)'
;MFRTNPIRSIPLRRRLALASVLALACGATPAMAEVGSASAYDVSVTLTLLGSTVNINAQTEVNIDLAVDPLSDLQVLPSFEFGSAALVHLTTGALTSAAEYRPGVSTSASAGQSQVAGLNLSAVGLLGVNLLQLSADVIRSKSLVAGYCLPTANKGEQVDGLLDDILYGNGFDAGNLGAGGNGAPGTGPDDSVGLANVHLSILGIDVPLPLNPPPNTGVDIPAGIVGATLILNEQTVEGDGINKLTKTSNGLRLTLNILNLISGEVIVAHSSAGIDCTH
;
A
#
# COMPACT_ATOMS: atom_id res chain seq x y z
N MET A 1 -49.73 9.66 -73.04
CA MET A 1 -48.37 9.87 -73.60
C MET A 1 -47.44 10.20 -72.42
N PHE A 2 -46.92 9.18 -71.73
CA PHE A 2 -46.09 9.37 -70.53
C PHE A 2 -44.61 9.27 -70.91
N ARG A 3 -43.86 10.37 -70.73
CA ARG A 3 -42.40 10.38 -70.86
C ARG A 3 -41.79 9.88 -69.55
N THR A 4 -41.16 8.72 -69.58
CA THR A 4 -40.32 8.21 -68.49
C THR A 4 -38.93 8.84 -68.59
N ASN A 5 -38.52 9.59 -67.56
CA ASN A 5 -37.15 10.11 -67.44
C ASN A 5 -36.17 8.96 -67.12
N PRO A 6 -34.97 8.91 -67.73
CA PRO A 6 -33.98 7.91 -67.40
C PRO A 6 -33.32 8.22 -66.05
N ILE A 7 -33.35 7.24 -65.15
CA ILE A 7 -32.61 7.23 -63.89
C ILE A 7 -31.11 7.22 -64.23
N ARG A 8 -30.41 8.31 -63.97
CA ARG A 8 -28.95 8.38 -64.11
C ARG A 8 -28.31 7.43 -63.09
N SER A 9 -27.80 6.31 -63.59
CA SER A 9 -26.99 5.37 -62.83
C SER A 9 -25.71 6.03 -62.33
N ILE A 10 -25.56 6.18 -61.02
CA ILE A 10 -24.32 6.60 -60.38
C ILE A 10 -23.28 5.49 -60.62
N PRO A 11 -22.09 5.78 -61.18
CA PRO A 11 -21.11 4.76 -61.52
C PRO A 11 -20.63 3.99 -60.28
N LEU A 12 -20.62 2.65 -60.38
CA LEU A 12 -20.29 1.68 -59.32
C LEU A 12 -18.97 2.00 -58.57
N ARG A 13 -18.02 2.65 -59.25
CA ARG A 13 -16.72 3.07 -58.70
C ARG A 13 -16.83 4.11 -57.58
N ARG A 14 -17.90 4.92 -57.54
CA ARG A 14 -18.13 5.89 -56.43
C ARG A 14 -18.73 5.25 -55.17
N ARG A 15 -19.32 4.05 -55.27
CA ARG A 15 -19.87 3.33 -54.09
C ARG A 15 -18.79 2.59 -53.30
N LEU A 16 -17.77 2.07 -53.99
CA LEU A 16 -16.62 1.39 -53.34
C LEU A 16 -15.71 2.36 -52.57
N ALA A 17 -15.53 3.60 -53.07
CA ALA A 17 -14.71 4.61 -52.39
C ALA A 17 -15.33 5.14 -51.09
N LEU A 18 -16.67 5.14 -50.98
CA LEU A 18 -17.37 5.57 -49.75
C LEU A 18 -17.33 4.47 -48.66
N ALA A 19 -17.31 3.19 -49.05
CA ALA A 19 -17.22 2.07 -48.11
C ALA A 19 -15.84 1.94 -47.45
N SER A 20 -14.76 2.31 -48.15
CA SER A 20 -13.40 2.33 -47.60
C SER A 20 -13.14 3.46 -46.59
N VAL A 21 -13.91 4.55 -46.63
CA VAL A 21 -13.77 5.65 -45.66
C VAL A 21 -14.53 5.37 -44.36
N LEU A 22 -15.62 4.58 -44.40
CA LEU A 22 -16.31 4.14 -43.17
C LEU A 22 -15.58 3.02 -42.43
N ALA A 23 -14.79 2.19 -43.11
CA ALA A 23 -14.04 1.09 -42.47
C ALA A 23 -12.79 1.54 -41.70
N LEU A 24 -12.30 2.77 -41.94
CA LEU A 24 -11.16 3.38 -41.22
C LEU A 24 -11.58 4.16 -39.96
N ALA A 25 -12.89 4.23 -39.67
CA ALA A 25 -13.44 4.93 -38.51
C ALA A 25 -13.93 3.98 -37.40
N CYS A 26 -13.63 2.67 -37.48
CA CYS A 26 -13.56 1.83 -36.28
C CYS A 26 -12.25 2.17 -35.55
N GLY A 27 -12.19 3.37 -35.00
CA GLY A 27 -11.22 3.70 -33.97
C GLY A 27 -11.54 2.80 -32.79
N ALA A 28 -10.79 1.71 -32.63
CA ALA A 28 -10.69 1.06 -31.34
C ALA A 28 -10.18 2.16 -30.40
N THR A 29 -11.07 2.70 -29.58
CA THR A 29 -10.64 3.49 -28.43
C THR A 29 -9.69 2.58 -27.65
N PRO A 30 -8.42 2.96 -27.41
CA PRO A 30 -7.53 2.13 -26.63
C PRO A 30 -8.26 1.81 -25.33
N ALA A 31 -8.35 0.51 -25.00
CA ALA A 31 -8.77 0.14 -23.66
C ALA A 31 -7.83 0.89 -22.72
N MET A 32 -8.42 1.71 -21.86
CA MET A 32 -7.75 2.43 -20.80
C MET A 32 -6.88 1.43 -20.03
N ALA A 33 -5.56 1.64 -20.07
CA ALA A 33 -4.61 0.69 -19.53
C ALA A 33 -4.57 0.90 -18.02
N GLU A 34 -4.77 -0.18 -17.27
CA GLU A 34 -4.64 -0.16 -15.82
C GLU A 34 -3.24 0.31 -15.41
N VAL A 35 -3.19 1.16 -14.38
CA VAL A 35 -1.92 1.60 -13.79
C VAL A 35 -1.76 1.02 -12.40
N GLY A 36 -0.55 0.59 -12.07
CA GLY A 36 -0.18 0.12 -10.75
C GLY A 36 0.72 1.09 -10.03
N SER A 37 0.55 1.19 -8.72
CA SER A 37 1.47 1.86 -7.82
C SER A 37 1.86 0.95 -6.67
N ALA A 38 3.10 1.02 -6.22
CA ALA A 38 3.58 0.28 -5.05
C ALA A 38 4.72 1.05 -4.41
N SER A 39 4.75 1.10 -3.09
CA SER A 39 5.86 1.68 -2.36
C SER A 39 6.21 0.85 -1.13
N ALA A 40 7.46 0.93 -0.71
CA ALA A 40 7.91 0.35 0.54
C ALA A 40 9.08 1.15 1.10
N TYR A 41 9.09 1.33 2.42
CA TYR A 41 10.21 1.91 3.13
C TYR A 41 10.41 1.25 4.50
N ASP A 42 11.65 1.26 4.98
CA ASP A 42 12.08 0.52 6.15
C ASP A 42 11.71 1.18 7.48
N VAL A 43 12.41 2.23 7.89
CA VAL A 43 12.30 2.86 9.20
C VAL A 43 12.28 4.37 9.02
N SER A 44 11.27 5.02 9.58
CA SER A 44 11.22 6.48 9.70
C SER A 44 11.07 6.85 11.18
N VAL A 45 11.95 7.70 11.67
CA VAL A 45 11.95 8.17 13.07
C VAL A 45 12.02 9.69 13.08
N THR A 46 10.99 10.32 13.63
CA THR A 46 11.02 11.73 14.01
C THR A 46 10.79 11.81 15.50
N LEU A 47 11.82 12.15 16.27
CA LEU A 47 11.73 12.28 17.73
C LEU A 47 12.25 13.64 18.17
N THR A 48 11.45 14.35 18.94
CA THR A 48 11.86 15.54 19.68
C THR A 48 12.09 15.14 21.13
N LEU A 49 13.34 15.31 21.58
CA LEU A 49 13.81 14.99 22.92
C LEU A 49 14.29 16.27 23.58
N LEU A 50 13.66 16.66 24.69
CA LEU A 50 14.07 17.84 25.47
C LEU A 50 14.25 19.12 24.62
N GLY A 51 13.40 19.29 23.60
CA GLY A 51 13.44 20.42 22.67
C GLY A 51 14.38 20.28 21.46
N SER A 52 15.12 19.17 21.33
CA SER A 52 15.94 18.88 20.13
C SER A 52 15.29 17.80 19.28
N THR A 53 15.14 18.05 17.98
CA THR A 53 14.53 17.10 17.04
C THR A 53 15.59 16.29 16.30
N VAL A 54 15.40 14.97 16.29
CA VAL A 54 16.15 14.00 15.51
C VAL A 54 15.24 13.44 14.43
N ASN A 55 15.69 13.50 13.19
CA ASN A 55 15.01 12.91 12.04
C ASN A 55 15.92 11.86 11.41
N ILE A 56 15.40 10.64 11.30
CA ILE A 56 16.00 9.52 10.58
C ILE A 56 15.01 9.16 9.48
N ASN A 57 15.35 9.49 8.25
CA ASN A 57 14.55 9.11 7.08
C ASN A 57 14.76 7.63 6.77
N ALA A 58 13.90 7.09 5.90
CA ALA A 58 14.09 5.75 5.35
C ALA A 58 15.49 5.61 4.72
N GLN A 59 16.09 4.43 4.87
CA GLN A 59 17.42 4.13 4.34
C GLN A 59 17.34 3.26 3.08
N THR A 60 16.29 2.46 2.98
CA THR A 60 15.84 1.78 1.77
C THR A 60 14.43 2.24 1.46
N GLU A 61 14.22 2.71 0.24
CA GLU A 61 12.93 3.22 -0.23
C GLU A 61 12.78 2.87 -1.70
N VAL A 62 11.68 2.21 -2.04
CA VAL A 62 11.29 1.92 -3.42
C VAL A 62 9.91 2.49 -3.69
N ASN A 63 9.73 3.04 -4.89
CA ASN A 63 8.47 3.64 -5.31
C ASN A 63 8.22 3.38 -6.79
N ILE A 64 7.11 2.71 -7.08
CA ILE A 64 6.52 2.54 -8.41
C ILE A 64 5.29 3.43 -8.45
N ASP A 65 5.29 4.39 -9.37
CA ASP A 65 4.18 5.32 -9.57
C ASP A 65 3.60 5.17 -10.99
N LEU A 66 2.29 4.94 -11.06
CA LEU A 66 1.51 4.84 -12.30
C LEU A 66 2.14 3.96 -13.40
N ALA A 67 2.64 2.77 -13.04
CA ALA A 67 3.22 1.84 -14.01
C ALA A 67 2.13 1.21 -14.90
N VAL A 68 2.32 1.22 -16.21
CA VAL A 68 1.46 0.51 -17.20
C VAL A 68 2.05 -0.82 -17.67
N ASP A 69 3.36 -0.98 -17.51
CA ASP A 69 4.13 -2.17 -17.89
C ASP A 69 4.63 -2.89 -16.63
N PRO A 70 4.97 -4.20 -16.71
CA PRO A 70 5.55 -4.91 -15.58
C PRO A 70 6.81 -4.21 -15.06
N LEU A 71 6.82 -3.88 -13.76
CA LEU A 71 7.93 -3.19 -13.11
C LEU A 71 8.21 -3.83 -11.75
N SER A 72 9.47 -3.89 -11.34
CA SER A 72 9.86 -4.36 -10.01
C SER A 72 11.11 -3.65 -9.57
N ASP A 73 11.16 -3.26 -8.30
CA ASP A 73 12.31 -2.64 -7.66
C ASP A 73 12.57 -3.28 -6.29
N LEU A 74 13.84 -3.33 -5.90
CA LEU A 74 14.32 -3.94 -4.67
C LEU A 74 15.56 -3.20 -4.18
N GLN A 75 15.49 -2.71 -2.94
CA GLN A 75 16.63 -2.18 -2.22
C GLN A 75 16.90 -3.01 -0.97
N VAL A 76 18.19 -3.29 -0.74
CA VAL A 76 18.67 -4.03 0.43
C VAL A 76 19.87 -3.28 1.01
N LEU A 77 19.80 -2.97 2.30
CA LEU A 77 20.91 -2.42 3.08
C LEU A 77 21.27 -3.43 4.18
N PRO A 78 22.48 -4.03 4.18
CA PRO A 78 22.81 -5.12 5.12
C PRO A 78 22.73 -4.76 6.59
N SER A 79 22.99 -3.49 6.93
CA SER A 79 22.93 -2.95 8.28
C SER A 79 22.87 -1.44 8.22
N PHE A 80 22.23 -0.82 9.20
CA PHE A 80 22.25 0.62 9.40
C PHE A 80 22.45 0.97 10.86
N GLU A 81 23.25 2.01 11.11
CA GLU A 81 23.48 2.58 12.42
C GLU A 81 23.38 4.10 12.34
N PHE A 82 22.67 4.71 13.29
CA PHE A 82 22.54 6.15 13.42
C PHE A 82 22.69 6.61 14.86
N GLY A 83 23.31 7.78 15.01
CA GLY A 83 23.37 8.51 16.26
C GLY A 83 24.43 8.00 17.22
N SER A 84 24.23 8.27 18.51
CA SER A 84 25.13 7.81 19.57
C SER A 84 24.31 7.44 20.79
N ALA A 85 24.84 6.55 21.61
CA ALA A 85 24.18 6.08 22.83
C ALA A 85 23.83 7.19 23.84
N ALA A 86 24.31 8.43 23.64
CA ALA A 86 24.05 9.54 24.54
C ALA A 86 22.68 10.22 24.34
N LEU A 87 22.05 10.10 23.17
CA LEU A 87 20.80 10.80 22.84
C LEU A 87 19.79 9.90 22.14
N VAL A 88 20.05 9.56 20.88
CA VAL A 88 19.28 8.59 20.09
C VAL A 88 20.28 7.68 19.42
N HIS A 89 20.07 6.39 19.56
CA HIS A 89 20.85 5.36 18.89
C HIS A 89 19.89 4.39 18.22
N LEU A 90 20.06 4.21 16.91
CA LEU A 90 19.32 3.26 16.12
C LEU A 90 20.32 2.33 15.47
N THR A 91 20.15 1.03 15.69
CA THR A 91 20.87 -0.02 14.97
C THR A 91 19.88 -0.99 14.37
N THR A 92 20.26 -1.54 13.23
CA THR A 92 19.47 -2.53 12.49
C THR A 92 20.41 -3.53 11.84
N GLY A 93 19.92 -4.76 11.68
CA GLY A 93 20.44 -5.70 10.70
C GLY A 93 19.96 -5.35 9.29
N ALA A 94 19.65 -6.37 8.48
CA ALA A 94 19.24 -6.14 7.10
C ALA A 94 17.92 -5.36 7.01
N LEU A 95 17.93 -4.31 6.18
CA LEU A 95 16.78 -3.54 5.76
C LEU A 95 16.46 -3.93 4.32
N THR A 96 15.19 -4.16 4.00
CA THR A 96 14.74 -4.58 2.68
C THR A 96 13.43 -3.90 2.33
N SER A 97 13.41 -3.22 1.19
CA SER A 97 12.20 -2.59 0.63
C SER A 97 12.03 -3.06 -0.81
N ALA A 98 10.86 -3.57 -1.15
CA ALA A 98 10.53 -4.13 -2.45
C ALA A 98 9.16 -3.64 -2.93
N ALA A 99 9.06 -3.39 -4.23
CA ALA A 99 7.82 -3.01 -4.89
C ALA A 99 7.74 -3.75 -6.23
N GLU A 100 6.56 -4.23 -6.59
CA GLU A 100 6.32 -4.96 -7.83
C GLU A 100 4.94 -4.64 -8.38
N TYR A 101 4.88 -4.44 -9.69
CA TYR A 101 3.65 -4.34 -10.45
C TYR A 101 3.68 -5.29 -11.65
N ARG A 102 2.57 -5.99 -11.84
CA ARG A 102 2.32 -6.93 -12.93
C ARG A 102 0.96 -6.59 -13.56
N PRO A 103 0.91 -5.89 -14.70
CA PRO A 103 -0.32 -5.74 -15.46
C PRO A 103 -0.75 -7.10 -16.00
N GLY A 104 -2.06 -7.30 -16.19
CA GLY A 104 -2.58 -8.56 -16.70
C GLY A 104 -3.85 -8.39 -17.51
N VAL A 105 -4.01 -9.25 -18.52
CA VAL A 105 -5.20 -9.22 -19.41
C VAL A 105 -6.50 -9.55 -18.66
N SER A 106 -6.38 -10.23 -17.52
CA SER A 106 -7.54 -10.61 -16.68
C SER A 106 -7.35 -10.28 -15.21
N THR A 107 -6.12 -10.11 -14.73
CA THR A 107 -5.84 -9.70 -13.35
C THR A 107 -4.49 -9.01 -13.32
N SER A 108 -4.47 -7.74 -12.93
CA SER A 108 -3.27 -7.03 -12.53
C SER A 108 -3.00 -7.23 -11.04
N ALA A 109 -1.74 -7.12 -10.66
CA ALA A 109 -1.30 -7.21 -9.27
C ALA A 109 -0.24 -6.16 -8.97
N SER A 110 -0.36 -5.52 -7.82
CA SER A 110 0.62 -4.61 -7.25
C SER A 110 0.96 -5.04 -5.83
N ALA A 111 2.23 -5.04 -5.48
CA ALA A 111 2.72 -5.48 -4.18
C ALA A 111 3.82 -4.56 -3.65
N GLY A 112 3.76 -4.25 -2.36
CA GLY A 112 4.82 -3.61 -1.59
C GLY A 112 5.23 -4.50 -0.43
N GLN A 113 6.52 -4.58 -0.13
CA GLN A 113 7.04 -5.30 1.01
C GLN A 113 8.18 -4.51 1.66
N SER A 114 8.13 -4.40 2.99
CA SER A 114 9.22 -3.86 3.78
C SER A 114 9.59 -4.80 4.92
N GLN A 115 10.87 -4.93 5.22
CA GLN A 115 11.40 -5.74 6.30
C GLN A 115 12.58 -5.04 6.98
N VAL A 116 12.54 -5.03 8.30
CA VAL A 116 13.56 -4.50 9.19
C VAL A 116 14.00 -5.62 10.13
N ALA A 117 15.21 -6.12 9.96
CA ALA A 117 15.79 -7.13 10.85
C ALA A 117 16.62 -6.48 11.96
N GLY A 118 16.64 -7.09 13.14
CA GLY A 118 17.48 -6.71 14.29
C GLY A 118 17.34 -5.25 14.69
N LEU A 119 16.12 -4.71 14.71
CA LEU A 119 15.85 -3.34 15.12
C LEU A 119 16.24 -3.16 16.60
N ASN A 120 17.00 -2.12 16.89
CA ASN A 120 17.23 -1.63 18.23
C ASN A 120 17.33 -0.11 18.19
N LEU A 121 16.25 0.54 18.60
CA LEU A 121 16.11 1.98 18.78
C LEU A 121 16.12 2.26 20.29
N SER A 122 17.01 3.15 20.71
CA SER A 122 17.03 3.68 22.06
C SER A 122 17.11 5.20 22.03
N ALA A 123 16.34 5.85 22.90
CA ALA A 123 16.47 7.26 23.19
C ALA A 123 16.75 7.44 24.68
N VAL A 124 17.96 7.90 24.99
CA VAL A 124 18.43 8.09 26.37
C VAL A 124 18.05 9.49 26.84
N GLY A 125 17.46 9.57 28.03
CA GLY A 125 17.06 10.82 28.66
C GLY A 125 18.11 11.39 29.61
N LEU A 126 17.69 12.41 30.36
CA LEU A 126 18.47 12.98 31.45
C LEU A 126 18.84 11.89 32.47
N LEU A 127 20.10 11.89 32.93
CA LEU A 127 20.60 10.99 33.99
C LEU A 127 20.75 9.51 33.60
N GLY A 128 20.77 9.18 32.29
CA GLY A 128 21.09 7.83 31.81
C GLY A 128 19.91 6.83 31.86
N VAL A 129 18.68 7.33 32.04
CA VAL A 129 17.46 6.51 31.95
C VAL A 129 16.96 6.52 30.50
N ASN A 130 16.66 5.34 29.93
CA ASN A 130 16.06 5.24 28.60
C ASN A 130 14.63 5.77 28.63
N LEU A 131 14.34 6.83 27.87
CA LEU A 131 12.99 7.36 27.71
C LEU A 131 12.18 6.50 26.73
N LEU A 132 12.85 5.93 25.74
CA LEU A 132 12.29 5.01 24.77
C LEU A 132 13.31 3.91 24.49
N GLN A 133 12.84 2.68 24.46
CA GLN A 133 13.57 1.54 23.93
C GLN A 133 12.62 0.68 23.12
N LEU A 134 12.92 0.48 21.85
CA LEU A 134 12.19 -0.38 20.93
C LEU A 134 13.18 -1.34 20.30
N SER A 135 13.00 -2.64 20.51
CA SER A 135 13.80 -3.66 19.84
C SER A 135 12.92 -4.74 19.22
N ALA A 136 13.38 -5.33 18.13
CA ALA A 136 12.71 -6.45 17.47
C ALA A 136 13.70 -7.27 16.65
N ASP A 137 13.49 -8.59 16.58
CA ASP A 137 14.30 -9.44 15.70
C ASP A 137 13.94 -9.22 14.24
N VAL A 138 12.64 -9.13 13.94
CA VAL A 138 12.13 -8.81 12.61
C VAL A 138 10.81 -8.06 12.74
N ILE A 139 10.67 -6.96 12.01
CA ILE A 139 9.40 -6.31 11.70
C ILE A 139 9.25 -6.35 10.18
N ARG A 140 8.17 -6.94 9.69
CA ARG A 140 7.86 -7.04 8.26
C ARG A 140 6.44 -6.56 8.00
N SER A 141 6.24 -5.85 6.90
CA SER A 141 4.94 -5.52 6.36
C SER A 141 4.87 -5.92 4.89
N LYS A 142 3.67 -6.31 4.46
CA LYS A 142 3.34 -6.63 3.08
C LYS A 142 1.98 -6.01 2.77
N SER A 143 1.88 -5.42 1.59
CA SER A 143 0.65 -4.92 1.01
C SER A 143 0.52 -5.53 -0.37
N LEU A 144 -0.59 -6.18 -0.66
CA LEU A 144 -0.90 -6.74 -1.97
C LEU A 144 -2.28 -6.24 -2.39
N VAL A 145 -2.37 -5.82 -3.65
CA VAL A 145 -3.63 -5.52 -4.33
C VAL A 145 -3.61 -6.27 -5.66
N ALA A 146 -4.57 -7.16 -5.89
CA ALA A 146 -4.78 -7.81 -7.17
C ALA A 146 -6.24 -7.67 -7.63
N GLY A 147 -6.47 -7.34 -8.89
CA GLY A 147 -7.82 -7.18 -9.40
C GLY A 147 -7.86 -7.01 -10.91
N TYR A 148 -9.02 -6.70 -11.46
CA TYR A 148 -9.19 -6.53 -12.90
C TYR A 148 -9.82 -5.18 -13.24
N CYS A 149 -9.32 -4.55 -14.30
CA CYS A 149 -9.93 -3.35 -14.84
C CYS A 149 -10.90 -3.69 -15.97
N LEU A 150 -12.17 -3.32 -15.82
CA LEU A 150 -13.18 -3.52 -16.85
C LEU A 150 -12.95 -2.55 -18.03
N PRO A 151 -13.08 -3.02 -19.29
CA PRO A 151 -12.99 -2.17 -20.47
C PRO A 151 -14.01 -1.02 -20.41
N THR A 152 -13.61 0.17 -20.83
CA THR A 152 -14.39 1.41 -20.78
C THR A 152 -15.77 1.33 -21.44
N ALA A 153 -15.95 0.44 -22.42
CA ALA A 153 -17.24 0.17 -23.08
C ALA A 153 -18.32 -0.37 -22.12
N ASN A 154 -17.91 -0.97 -21.01
CA ASN A 154 -18.81 -1.58 -20.02
C ASN A 154 -18.85 -0.81 -18.69
N LYS A 155 -18.12 0.32 -18.55
CA LYS A 155 -18.16 1.15 -17.33
C LYS A 155 -19.54 1.79 -17.08
N GLY A 156 -20.34 1.98 -18.14
CA GLY A 156 -21.71 2.49 -18.06
C GLY A 156 -22.80 1.43 -17.92
N GLU A 157 -22.44 0.15 -18.06
CA GLU A 157 -23.29 -1.01 -17.73
C GLU A 157 -22.81 -1.65 -16.43
N GLN A 158 -22.42 -0.83 -15.45
CA GLN A 158 -22.62 -1.20 -14.05
C GLN A 158 -24.13 -1.30 -13.84
N VAL A 159 -24.68 -2.45 -14.21
CA VAL A 159 -26.07 -2.78 -13.97
C VAL A 159 -26.14 -3.06 -12.47
N ASP A 160 -26.62 -2.10 -11.68
CA ASP A 160 -26.95 -2.21 -10.25
C ASP A 160 -27.92 -3.39 -10.01
N GLY A 161 -27.42 -4.61 -10.09
CA GLY A 161 -28.20 -5.81 -10.20
C GLY A 161 -27.57 -6.93 -9.40
N LEU A 162 -28.42 -7.72 -8.75
CA LEU A 162 -28.04 -8.86 -7.91
C LEU A 162 -27.08 -9.85 -8.59
N LEU A 163 -27.08 -9.90 -9.93
CA LEU A 163 -26.18 -10.76 -10.70
C LEU A 163 -24.74 -10.22 -10.74
N ASP A 164 -24.50 -8.92 -10.63
CA ASP A 164 -23.15 -8.32 -10.64
C ASP A 164 -22.45 -8.53 -9.30
N ASP A 165 -23.15 -8.26 -8.20
CA ASP A 165 -22.75 -8.61 -6.82
C ASP A 165 -22.42 -10.11 -6.65
N ILE A 166 -23.12 -10.99 -7.39
CA ILE A 166 -22.98 -12.46 -7.27
C ILE A 166 -21.96 -13.05 -8.27
N LEU A 167 -21.91 -12.57 -9.52
CA LEU A 167 -21.09 -13.15 -10.58
C LEU A 167 -19.73 -12.48 -10.75
N TYR A 168 -19.67 -11.16 -10.56
CA TYR A 168 -18.47 -10.39 -10.83
C TYR A 168 -17.79 -9.93 -9.55
N GLY A 169 -18.53 -9.62 -8.49
CA GLY A 169 -18.04 -9.23 -7.16
C GLY A 169 -16.89 -8.24 -7.27
N ASN A 170 -17.19 -6.93 -7.28
CA ASN A 170 -16.29 -5.78 -7.52
C ASN A 170 -14.83 -6.21 -7.67
N GLY A 171 -14.22 -6.08 -8.86
CA GLY A 171 -13.07 -6.90 -9.30
C GLY A 171 -11.78 -6.97 -8.47
N PHE A 172 -11.80 -6.42 -7.27
CA PHE A 172 -10.81 -6.47 -6.21
C PHE A 172 -11.27 -7.26 -4.94
N ASP A 173 -12.54 -7.66 -4.82
CA ASP A 173 -13.19 -8.14 -3.60
C ASP A 173 -12.84 -9.58 -3.22
N ALA A 174 -12.69 -10.47 -4.21
CA ALA A 174 -12.43 -11.89 -3.94
C ALA A 174 -10.99 -12.18 -3.46
N GLY A 175 -10.06 -11.24 -3.67
CA GLY A 175 -8.64 -11.39 -3.33
C GLY A 175 -8.12 -10.39 -2.29
N ASN A 176 -8.63 -9.14 -2.27
CA ASN A 176 -8.07 -8.07 -1.44
C ASN A 176 -8.97 -7.65 -0.27
N LEU A 177 -10.28 -7.93 -0.32
CA LEU A 177 -11.22 -7.63 0.76
C LEU A 177 -11.47 -8.82 1.69
N GLY A 178 -10.41 -9.54 2.06
CA GLY A 178 -10.41 -10.61 3.07
C GLY A 178 -10.81 -10.19 4.49
N ALA A 179 -11.67 -9.19 4.64
CA ALA A 179 -12.34 -8.78 5.87
C ALA A 179 -13.73 -8.18 5.58
N GLY A 180 -14.56 -8.80 4.73
CA GLY A 180 -15.85 -8.20 4.34
C GLY A 180 -17.09 -9.10 4.34
N GLY A 181 -16.97 -10.42 4.18
CA GLY A 181 -18.11 -11.33 4.11
C GLY A 181 -18.17 -12.29 5.30
N ASN A 182 -19.06 -12.04 6.26
CA ASN A 182 -19.45 -12.96 7.34
C ASN A 182 -18.38 -13.45 8.32
N GLY A 183 -17.54 -12.55 8.83
CA GLY A 183 -16.87 -12.74 10.14
C GLY A 183 -15.80 -13.83 10.22
N ALA A 184 -15.29 -14.31 9.09
CA ALA A 184 -14.09 -15.14 9.04
C ALA A 184 -12.87 -14.24 8.73
N PRO A 185 -11.78 -14.29 9.52
CA PRO A 185 -10.53 -13.63 9.14
C PRO A 185 -10.05 -14.21 7.82
N GLY A 186 -9.95 -13.38 6.78
CA GLY A 186 -9.49 -13.80 5.46
C GLY A 186 -8.07 -14.30 5.54
N THR A 187 -7.90 -15.60 5.33
CA THR A 187 -6.61 -16.28 5.18
C THR A 187 -6.11 -16.21 3.75
N GLY A 188 -6.11 -15.03 3.15
CA GLY A 188 -5.31 -14.80 1.94
C GLY A 188 -3.85 -15.17 2.25
N PRO A 189 -3.12 -15.81 1.33
CA PRO A 189 -1.74 -16.19 1.59
C PRO A 189 -0.90 -14.91 1.75
N ASP A 190 -0.42 -14.66 2.96
CA ASP A 190 0.66 -13.70 3.29
C ASP A 190 0.36 -12.19 3.30
N ASP A 191 -0.86 -11.76 3.60
CA ASP A 191 -1.17 -10.37 4.04
C ASP A 191 -0.72 -10.10 5.49
N SER A 192 0.44 -10.62 5.87
CA SER A 192 0.90 -10.71 7.25
C SER A 192 1.93 -9.62 7.55
N VAL A 193 1.58 -8.69 8.43
CA VAL A 193 2.59 -8.06 9.27
C VAL A 193 3.20 -9.14 10.16
N GLY A 194 4.53 -9.27 10.10
CA GLY A 194 5.28 -10.21 10.93
C GLY A 194 6.03 -9.44 12.01
N LEU A 195 5.72 -9.72 13.27
CA LEU A 195 6.38 -9.13 14.43
C LEU A 195 7.06 -10.25 15.23
N ALA A 196 8.39 -10.28 15.22
CA ALA A 196 9.17 -11.26 15.95
C ALA A 196 9.93 -10.60 17.10
N ASN A 197 9.68 -11.07 18.33
CA ASN A 197 10.37 -10.65 19.55
C ASN A 197 10.40 -9.13 19.74
N VAL A 198 9.27 -8.45 19.48
CA VAL A 198 9.15 -7.01 19.67
C VAL A 198 9.08 -6.71 21.17
N HIS A 199 9.94 -5.80 21.62
CA HIS A 199 9.99 -5.29 22.98
C HIS A 199 9.94 -3.77 22.93
N LEU A 200 9.03 -3.18 23.69
CA LEU A 200 8.89 -1.74 23.85
C LEU A 200 8.95 -1.39 25.33
N SER A 201 9.80 -0.45 25.68
CA SER A 201 9.86 0.16 27.01
C SER A 201 9.81 1.67 26.87
N ILE A 202 8.96 2.32 27.65
CA ILE A 202 8.81 3.77 27.65
C ILE A 202 8.98 4.25 29.09
N LEU A 203 9.88 5.21 29.30
CA LEU A 203 10.30 5.66 30.64
C LEU A 203 10.75 4.50 31.56
N GLY A 204 11.35 3.46 30.97
CA GLY A 204 11.75 2.23 31.67
C GLY A 204 10.60 1.34 32.14
N ILE A 205 9.36 1.62 31.72
CA ILE A 205 8.21 0.75 31.95
C ILE A 205 7.97 -0.06 30.69
N ASP A 206 8.01 -1.38 30.83
CA ASP A 206 7.76 -2.29 29.71
C ASP A 206 6.29 -2.26 29.30
N VAL A 207 6.06 -2.19 28.00
CA VAL A 207 4.75 -2.20 27.37
C VAL A 207 4.47 -3.62 26.87
N PRO A 208 3.45 -4.33 27.41
CA PRO A 208 3.14 -5.67 26.96
C PRO A 208 2.60 -5.65 25.53
N LEU A 209 3.21 -6.42 24.64
CA LEU A 209 2.82 -6.50 23.23
C LEU A 209 2.20 -7.88 22.89
N PRO A 210 1.12 -7.92 22.09
CA PRO A 210 0.60 -9.18 21.58
C PRO A 210 1.58 -9.80 20.57
N LEU A 211 1.74 -11.12 20.61
CA LEU A 211 2.66 -11.83 19.71
C LEU A 211 2.16 -11.89 18.25
N ASN A 212 0.85 -11.82 18.04
CA ASN A 212 0.22 -11.84 16.71
C ASN A 212 -0.97 -10.87 16.68
N PRO A 213 -0.72 -9.55 16.62
CA PRO A 213 -1.80 -8.57 16.60
C PRO A 213 -2.65 -8.71 15.34
N PRO A 214 -3.99 -8.77 15.47
CA PRO A 214 -4.90 -8.50 14.36
C PRO A 214 -4.58 -7.17 13.65
N PRO A 215 -5.09 -6.94 12.42
CA PRO A 215 -5.01 -5.63 11.79
C PRO A 215 -5.53 -4.52 12.70
N ASN A 216 -4.85 -3.38 12.69
CA ASN A 216 -5.18 -2.18 13.47
C ASN A 216 -5.23 -2.40 14.99
N THR A 217 -4.31 -3.19 15.54
CA THR A 217 -4.26 -3.44 16.99
C THR A 217 -3.64 -2.25 17.72
N GLY A 218 -4.48 -1.48 18.41
CA GLY A 218 -4.03 -0.52 19.41
C GLY A 218 -3.52 -1.23 20.67
N VAL A 219 -2.41 -0.77 21.23
CA VAL A 219 -1.89 -1.23 22.52
C VAL A 219 -2.05 -0.13 23.56
N ASP A 220 -2.74 -0.46 24.64
CA ASP A 220 -2.87 0.44 25.79
C ASP A 220 -1.51 0.61 26.48
N ILE A 221 -1.03 1.85 26.50
CA ILE A 221 0.20 2.18 27.23
C ILE A 221 -0.14 2.32 28.72
N PRO A 222 0.65 1.73 29.64
CA PRO A 222 0.36 1.75 31.08
C PRO A 222 0.04 3.14 31.63
N ALA A 223 -0.85 3.19 32.64
CA ALA A 223 -1.49 4.39 33.19
C ALA A 223 -0.55 5.50 33.75
N GLY A 224 0.77 5.37 33.65
CA GLY A 224 1.75 6.40 33.98
C GLY A 224 2.26 7.21 32.77
N ILE A 225 1.91 6.80 31.54
CA ILE A 225 2.50 7.35 30.31
C ILE A 225 1.37 7.92 29.43
N VAL A 226 0.90 9.10 29.80
CA VAL A 226 -0.13 9.81 29.04
C VAL A 226 0.48 10.35 27.75
N GLY A 227 -0.21 10.12 26.62
CA GLY A 227 0.13 10.71 25.32
C GLY A 227 0.98 9.82 24.40
N ALA A 228 1.20 8.54 24.74
CA ALA A 228 1.77 7.57 23.82
C ALA A 228 0.66 6.69 23.21
N THR A 229 0.73 6.45 21.90
CA THR A 229 -0.16 5.56 21.17
C THR A 229 0.68 4.61 20.33
N LEU A 230 0.46 3.31 20.50
CA LEU A 230 1.08 2.28 19.67
C LEU A 230 0.00 1.56 18.87
N ILE A 231 0.18 1.52 17.55
CA ILE A 231 -0.62 0.73 16.63
C ILE A 231 0.30 -0.30 15.98
N LEU A 232 -0.05 -1.57 16.17
CA LEU A 232 0.61 -2.70 15.53
C LEU A 232 -0.24 -3.14 14.34
N ASN A 233 0.43 -3.52 13.25
CA ASN A 233 -0.23 -4.00 12.04
C ASN A 233 -1.29 -3.00 11.55
N GLU A 234 -0.94 -1.70 11.49
CA GLU A 234 -1.85 -0.66 10.99
C GLU A 234 -2.10 -0.92 9.51
N GLN A 235 -3.36 -1.04 9.12
CA GLN A 235 -3.77 -1.26 7.74
C GLN A 235 -4.89 -0.30 7.35
N THR A 236 -4.70 0.36 6.22
CA THR A 236 -5.70 1.24 5.61
C THR A 236 -6.00 0.73 4.21
N VAL A 237 -7.28 0.64 3.88
CA VAL A 237 -7.77 0.32 2.54
C VAL A 237 -8.56 1.52 2.05
N GLU A 238 -8.20 2.03 0.87
CA GLU A 238 -8.82 3.20 0.24
C GLU A 238 -9.22 2.86 -1.20
N GLY A 239 -10.21 3.58 -1.72
CA GLY A 239 -10.74 3.37 -3.07
C GLY A 239 -12.19 2.90 -3.07
N ASP A 240 -12.76 2.76 -4.25
CA ASP A 240 -14.13 2.29 -4.46
C ASP A 240 -14.20 0.76 -4.61
N GLY A 241 -13.04 0.08 -4.62
CA GLY A 241 -12.96 -1.37 -4.83
C GLY A 241 -13.34 -1.81 -6.25
N ILE A 242 -13.51 -0.86 -7.18
CA ILE A 242 -13.99 -1.13 -8.55
C ILE A 242 -13.08 -0.47 -9.59
N ASN A 243 -12.85 0.83 -9.47
CA ASN A 243 -11.95 1.59 -10.35
C ASN A 243 -10.61 1.86 -9.67
N LYS A 244 -10.57 1.86 -8.35
CA LYS A 244 -9.37 2.12 -7.59
C LYS A 244 -9.37 1.32 -6.30
N LEU A 245 -8.25 0.70 -6.00
CA LEU A 245 -7.99 0.13 -4.69
C LEU A 245 -6.54 0.41 -4.30
N THR A 246 -6.35 0.92 -3.10
CA THR A 246 -5.04 1.11 -2.48
C THR A 246 -5.07 0.48 -1.10
N LYS A 247 -4.05 -0.31 -0.79
CA LYS A 247 -3.82 -0.90 0.53
C LYS A 247 -2.48 -0.40 1.06
N THR A 248 -2.53 0.16 2.25
CA THR A 248 -1.35 0.62 2.99
C THR A 248 -1.24 -0.18 4.27
N SER A 249 -0.02 -0.57 4.64
CA SER A 249 0.27 -1.33 5.85
C SER A 249 1.54 -0.83 6.51
N ASN A 250 1.50 -0.64 7.82
CA ASN A 250 2.67 -0.40 8.67
C ASN A 250 2.82 -1.58 9.65
N GLY A 251 4.04 -2.09 9.77
CA GLY A 251 4.33 -3.12 10.76
C GLY A 251 4.11 -2.59 12.18
N LEU A 252 4.65 -1.41 12.46
CA LEU A 252 4.52 -0.72 13.74
C LEU A 252 4.46 0.79 13.52
N ARG A 253 3.52 1.45 14.21
CA ARG A 253 3.45 2.91 14.33
C ARG A 253 3.34 3.31 15.79
N LEU A 254 4.34 4.03 16.28
CA LEU A 254 4.38 4.57 17.65
C LEU A 254 4.36 6.08 17.58
N THR A 255 3.32 6.69 18.12
CA THR A 255 3.22 8.13 18.32
C THR A 255 3.47 8.44 19.78
N LEU A 256 4.36 9.40 20.05
CA LEU A 256 4.75 9.82 21.40
C LEU A 256 4.38 11.28 21.61
N ASN A 257 3.86 11.59 22.79
CA ASN A 257 3.64 12.95 23.27
C ASN A 257 3.65 12.95 24.81
N ILE A 258 4.81 12.69 25.39
CA ILE A 258 4.98 12.47 26.83
C ILE A 258 5.57 13.70 27.48
N LEU A 259 4.73 14.48 28.16
CA LEU A 259 5.10 15.59 29.07
C LEU A 259 6.19 16.54 28.55
N ASN A 260 6.24 16.80 27.24
CA ASN A 260 7.30 17.57 26.57
C ASN A 260 8.73 17.01 26.72
N LEU A 261 8.89 15.81 27.26
CA LEU A 261 10.18 15.11 27.38
C LEU A 261 10.55 14.46 26.06
N ILE A 262 9.59 13.71 25.51
CA ILE A 262 9.71 13.03 24.23
C ILE A 262 8.40 13.16 23.45
N SER A 263 8.49 13.55 22.18
CA SER A 263 7.36 13.59 21.28
C SER A 263 7.78 13.22 19.87
N GLY A 264 6.86 12.70 19.07
CA GLY A 264 7.11 12.43 17.66
C GLY A 264 6.52 11.10 17.22
N GLU A 265 7.10 10.51 16.18
CA GLU A 265 6.59 9.35 15.50
C GLU A 265 7.70 8.40 15.08
N VAL A 266 7.45 7.11 15.24
CA VAL A 266 8.27 6.01 14.75
C VAL A 266 7.38 5.13 13.88
N ILE A 267 7.73 5.00 12.61
CA ILE A 267 7.08 4.09 11.66
C ILE A 267 8.11 3.05 11.23
N VAL A 268 7.72 1.78 11.32
CA VAL A 268 8.57 0.65 10.94
C VAL A 268 7.84 -0.27 9.98
N ALA A 269 8.56 -0.66 8.93
CA ALA A 269 8.12 -1.49 7.83
C ALA A 269 6.83 -0.99 7.19
N HIS A 270 6.92 0.06 6.38
CA HIS A 270 5.79 0.53 5.60
C HIS A 270 5.73 -0.17 4.24
N SER A 271 4.53 -0.50 3.80
CA SER A 271 4.26 -0.95 2.43
C SER A 271 2.94 -0.39 1.94
N SER A 272 2.89 -0.01 0.67
CA SER A 272 1.65 0.31 -0.03
C SER A 272 1.60 -0.38 -1.38
N ALA A 273 0.39 -0.69 -1.82
CA ALA A 273 0.11 -1.22 -3.14
C ALA A 273 -1.21 -0.65 -3.61
N GLY A 274 -1.33 -0.37 -4.90
CA GLY A 274 -2.55 0.12 -5.50
C GLY A 274 -2.66 -0.18 -6.98
N ILE A 275 -3.90 -0.22 -7.45
CA ILE A 275 -4.27 -0.33 -8.85
C ILE A 275 -5.34 0.74 -9.12
N ASP A 276 -5.20 1.43 -10.26
CA ASP A 276 -6.13 2.45 -10.73
C ASP A 276 -6.52 2.16 -12.20
N CYS A 277 -7.81 1.99 -12.43
CA CYS A 277 -8.44 1.70 -13.70
C CYS A 277 -9.00 2.97 -14.39
N THR A 278 -8.75 4.16 -13.85
CA THR A 278 -9.32 5.43 -14.33
C THR A 278 -8.48 6.14 -15.41
N HIS A 279 -7.37 5.54 -15.86
CA HIS A 279 -6.41 6.11 -16.81
C HIS A 279 -6.57 5.66 -18.26
#